data_AF-A0A0G0Z9E7-F1
#
_entry.id   AF-A0A0G0Z9E7-F1
#
_cell.length_a   1.000
_cell.length_b   1.000
_cell.length_c   1.000
_cell.angle_alpha   90.00
_cell.angle_beta   90.00
_cell.angle_gamma   90.00
#
_symmetry.space_group_name_H-M   'P 1'
#
loop_
_entity.id
_entity.type
_entity.pdbx_description
1 polymer ?
#
loop_
_entity_poly.entity_id
_entity_poly.type
_entity_poly.pdbx_seq_one_letter_code
_entity_poly.pdbx_strand_id
1 'polypeptide(L)'
;MLTDEDVSKIRSALKTEIDLGLTNKLGLESGQTLDDKLSHLPSKDEFYVENDKLMVELKAIREEQAVITHQYGEIKFLKSLNL
;
A
#
# COMPACT_ATOMS: atom_id res chain seq x y z
N MET A 1 6.24 -10.54 -51.79
CA MET A 1 7.13 -10.77 -50.63
C MET A 1 7.00 -9.57 -49.73
N LEU A 2 6.99 -9.78 -48.41
CA LEU A 2 7.17 -8.66 -47.47
C LEU A 2 8.60 -8.13 -47.62
N THR A 3 8.75 -6.82 -47.68
CA THR A 3 10.05 -6.14 -47.70
C THR A 3 10.54 -5.91 -46.27
N ASP A 4 11.84 -5.65 -46.10
CA ASP A 4 12.40 -5.30 -44.79
C ASP A 4 11.74 -4.05 -44.19
N GLU A 5 11.28 -3.14 -45.04
CA GLU A 5 10.54 -1.95 -44.62
C GLU A 5 9.15 -2.30 -44.05
N ASP A 6 8.46 -3.28 -44.64
CA ASP A 6 7.19 -3.77 -44.11
C ASP A 6 7.38 -4.41 -42.73
N VAL A 7 8.46 -5.19 -42.55
CA VAL A 7 8.81 -5.80 -41.26
C VAL A 7 9.14 -4.72 -40.21
N SER A 8 9.84 -3.66 -40.61
CA SER A 8 10.13 -2.51 -39.74
C SER A 8 8.86 -1.80 -39.26
N LYS A 9 7.93 -1.53 -40.18
CA LYS A 9 6.62 -0.92 -39.87
C LYS A 9 5.81 -1.78 -38.91
N ILE A 10 5.77 -3.10 -39.14
CA ILE A 10 5.08 -4.06 -38.27
C ILE A 10 5.69 -4.04 -36.86
N ARG A 11 7.03 -4.08 -36.74
CA ARG A 11 7.71 -4.00 -35.43
C ARG A 11 7.41 -2.70 -34.70
N SER A 12 7.40 -1.57 -35.40
CA SER A 12 7.07 -0.27 -34.81
C SER A 12 5.63 -0.25 -34.29
N ALA A 13 4.67 -0.75 -35.08
CA ALA A 13 3.26 -0.82 -34.67
C ALA A 13 3.07 -1.72 -33.44
N LEU A 14 3.73 -2.89 -33.42
CA LEU A 14 3.73 -3.81 -32.27
C LEU A 14 4.28 -3.15 -31.01
N LYS A 15 5.40 -2.41 -31.13
CA LYS A 15 5.97 -1.69 -30.00
C LYS A 15 5.00 -0.66 -29.45
N THR A 16 4.39 0.15 -30.31
CA THR A 16 3.39 1.14 -29.90
C THR A 16 2.20 0.50 -29.18
N GLU A 17 1.69 -0.63 -29.68
CA GLU A 17 0.57 -1.34 -29.06
C GLU A 17 0.95 -1.91 -27.68
N ILE A 18 2.17 -2.46 -27.55
CA ILE A 18 2.69 -2.94 -26.27
C ILE A 18 2.82 -1.78 -25.27
N ASP A 19 3.42 -0.67 -25.69
CA ASP A 19 3.64 0.50 -24.84
C ASP A 19 2.29 1.09 -24.39
N LEU A 20 1.30 1.17 -25.27
CA LEU A 20 -0.07 1.58 -24.93
C LEU A 20 -0.73 0.63 -23.93
N GLY A 21 -0.61 -0.68 -24.16
CA GLY A 21 -1.13 -1.71 -23.27
C GLY A 21 -0.52 -1.65 -21.86
N LEU A 22 0.79 -1.39 -21.77
CA LEU A 22 1.49 -1.21 -20.49
C LEU A 22 1.06 0.08 -19.79
N THR A 23 0.98 1.19 -20.53
CA THR A 23 0.50 2.49 -20.04
C THR A 23 -0.88 2.36 -19.40
N ASN A 24 -1.81 1.70 -20.11
CA ASN A 24 -3.17 1.46 -19.61
C ASN A 24 -3.22 0.57 -18.37
N LYS A 25 -2.46 -0.54 -18.36
CA LYS A 25 -2.41 -1.46 -17.21
C LYS A 25 -1.83 -0.82 -15.96
N LEU A 26 -0.83 0.04 -16.14
CA LEU A 26 -0.21 0.80 -15.06
C LEU A 26 -1.02 2.05 -14.70
N GLY A 27 -2.05 2.40 -15.47
CA GLY A 27 -2.87 3.59 -15.29
C GLY A 27 -2.04 4.87 -15.32
N LEU A 28 -1.09 4.95 -16.25
CA LEU A 28 -0.27 6.15 -16.48
C LEU A 28 -1.06 7.11 -17.38
N GLU A 29 -1.03 8.40 -17.04
CA GLU A 29 -1.57 9.42 -17.94
C GLU A 29 -0.58 9.78 -19.05
N SER A 30 -1.07 10.43 -20.10
CA SER A 30 -0.23 10.89 -21.21
C SER A 30 0.94 11.74 -20.71
N GLY A 31 2.16 11.26 -20.93
CA GLY A 31 3.40 11.95 -20.50
C GLY A 31 3.87 11.60 -19.10
N GLN A 32 3.16 10.75 -18.35
CA GLN A 32 3.65 10.21 -17.08
C GLN A 32 4.54 8.99 -17.29
N THR A 33 5.60 8.94 -16.50
CA THR A 33 6.46 7.77 -16.37
C THR A 33 6.04 6.93 -15.17
N LEU A 34 6.54 5.70 -15.11
CA LEU A 34 6.36 4.85 -13.93
C LEU A 34 6.94 5.51 -12.67
N ASP A 35 8.10 6.16 -12.80
CA ASP A 35 8.77 6.85 -11.69
C ASP A 35 7.93 8.01 -11.15
N ASP A 36 7.26 8.78 -12.00
CA ASP A 36 6.37 9.86 -11.55
C ASP A 36 5.28 9.31 -10.61
N LYS A 37 4.72 8.15 -10.96
CA LYS A 37 3.67 7.49 -10.17
C LYS A 37 4.20 6.84 -8.90
N LEU A 38 5.42 6.31 -8.92
CA LEU A 38 6.06 5.68 -7.76
C LEU A 38 6.68 6.69 -6.80
N SER A 39 6.98 7.91 -7.25
CA SER A 39 7.69 8.93 -6.47
C SER A 39 6.99 9.37 -5.17
N HIS A 40 5.66 9.19 -5.10
CA HIS A 40 4.86 9.50 -3.91
C HIS A 40 4.72 8.33 -2.94
N LEU A 41 5.16 7.14 -3.34
CA LEU A 41 5.13 5.97 -2.46
C LEU A 41 6.39 5.98 -1.60
N PRO A 42 6.27 5.61 -0.31
CA PRO A 42 7.44 5.42 0.53
C PRO A 42 8.32 4.31 -0.06
N SER A 43 9.62 4.41 0.18
CA SER A 43 10.51 3.29 -0.05
C SER A 43 10.09 2.08 0.81
N LYS A 44 10.56 0.90 0.42
CA LYS A 44 10.32 -0.33 1.17
C LYS A 44 10.71 -0.18 2.64
N ASP A 45 11.88 0.40 2.91
CA ASP A 45 12.41 0.52 4.26
C ASP A 45 11.63 1.54 5.08
N GLU A 46 11.24 2.68 4.50
CA GLU A 46 10.38 3.68 5.15
C GLU A 46 9.02 3.09 5.51
N PHE A 47 8.42 2.30 4.60
CA PHE A 47 7.15 1.62 4.87
C PHE A 47 7.25 0.68 6.08
N TYR A 48 8.28 -0.15 6.15
CA TYR A 48 8.44 -1.10 7.27
C TYR A 48 8.73 -0.39 8.59
N VAL A 49 9.52 0.68 8.59
CA VAL A 49 9.80 1.48 9.79
C VAL A 49 8.51 2.10 10.35
N GLU A 50 7.68 2.71 9.51
CA GLU A 50 6.42 3.30 9.96
C GLU A 50 5.40 2.24 10.40
N ASN A 51 5.36 1.10 9.69
CA ASN A 51 4.49 0.00 10.08
C ASN A 51 4.90 -0.62 11.43
N ASP A 52 6.21 -0.77 11.69
CA ASP A 52 6.70 -1.27 12.97
C ASP A 52 6.35 -0.33 14.12
N LYS A 53 6.49 0.99 13.93
CA LYS A 53 6.04 1.99 14.91
C LYS A 53 4.55 1.85 15.21
N LEU A 54 3.72 1.77 14.18
CA LEU A 54 2.27 1.59 14.34
C LEU A 54 1.93 0.32 15.11
N MET A 55 2.65 -0.78 14.85
CA MET A 55 2.43 -2.05 15.56
C MET A 55 2.83 -1.97 17.03
N VAL A 56 3.89 -1.21 17.38
CA VAL A 56 4.28 -0.95 18.77
C VAL A 56 3.20 -0.13 19.49
N GLU A 57 2.70 0.92 18.87
CA GLU A 57 1.61 1.73 19.43
C GLU A 57 0.34 0.91 19.65
N LEU A 58 -0.02 0.09 18.66
CA LEU A 58 -1.19 -0.77 18.72
C LEU A 58 -1.07 -1.83 19.82
N LYS A 59 0.14 -2.35 20.05
CA LYS A 59 0.42 -3.24 21.17
C LYS A 59 0.23 -2.53 22.51
N ALA A 60 0.79 -1.33 22.68
CA ALA A 60 0.66 -0.55 23.90
C ALA A 60 -0.82 -0.25 24.24
N ILE A 61 -1.60 0.17 23.23
CA ILE A 61 -3.05 0.41 23.40
C ILE A 61 -3.78 -0.84 23.86
N ARG A 62 -3.45 -2.02 23.31
CA ARG A 62 -4.08 -3.28 23.72
C ARG A 62 -3.75 -3.65 25.15
N GLU A 63 -2.51 -3.44 25.58
CA GLU A 63 -2.08 -3.68 26.96
C GLU A 63 -2.80 -2.74 27.93
N GLU A 64 -2.90 -1.45 27.61
CA GLU A 64 -3.67 -0.48 28.39
C GLU A 64 -5.15 -0.85 28.48
N GLN A 65 -5.78 -1.21 27.36
CA GLN A 65 -7.18 -1.64 27.34
C GLN A 65 -7.42 -2.89 28.21
N ALA A 66 -6.50 -3.85 28.20
CA ALA A 66 -6.61 -5.04 29.05
C ALA A 66 -6.58 -4.69 30.54
N VAL A 67 -5.66 -3.81 30.95
CA VAL A 67 -5.56 -3.33 32.35
C VAL A 67 -6.82 -2.57 32.76
N ILE A 68 -7.28 -1.62 31.94
CA ILE A 68 -8.49 -0.82 32.21
C ILE A 68 -9.72 -1.72 32.33
N THR A 69 -9.86 -2.71 31.44
CA THR A 69 -10.99 -3.64 31.45
C THR A 69 -11.03 -4.45 32.75
N HIS A 70 -9.88 -4.91 33.22
CA HIS A 70 -9.77 -5.65 34.47
C HIS A 70 -10.14 -4.78 35.68
N GLN A 71 -9.57 -3.57 35.78
CA GLN A 71 -9.88 -2.62 36.85
C GLN A 71 -11.36 -2.23 36.89
N TYR A 72 -11.98 -2.00 35.72
CA TYR A 72 -13.39 -1.68 35.65
C TYR A 72 -14.28 -2.85 36.12
N GLY A 73 -13.88 -4.09 35.79
CA GLY A 73 -14.53 -5.30 36.29
C GLY A 73 -14.51 -5.39 37.82
N GLU A 74 -13.35 -5.15 38.44
CA GLU A 74 -13.20 -5.15 39.90
C GLU A 74 -14.03 -4.05 40.57
N ILE A 75 -13.99 -2.81 40.06
CA ILE A 75 -14.80 -1.70 40.58
C ILE A 75 -16.28 -2.01 40.49
N LYS A 76 -16.74 -2.59 39.36
CA LYS A 76 -18.14 -2.96 39.18
C LYS A 76 -18.56 -4.06 40.15
N PHE A 77 -17.68 -5.02 40.41
CA PHE A 77 -17.91 -6.07 41.41
C PHE A 77 -18.03 -5.49 42.82
N LEU A 78 -17.09 -4.64 43.25
CA LEU A 78 -17.14 -4.01 44.57
C LEU A 78 -18.41 -3.16 44.76
N LYS A 79 -18.78 -2.36 43.75
CA LYS A 79 -20.04 -1.59 43.77
C LYS A 79 -21.28 -2.47 43.85
N SER A 80 -21.26 -3.68 43.28
CA SER A 80 -22.38 -4.62 43.38
C SER A 80 -22.56 -5.23 44.76
N LEU A 81 -21.52 -5.17 45.62
CA LEU A 81 -21.52 -5.68 46.98
C LEU A 81 -21.96 -4.64 48.03
N ASN A 82 -22.35 -3.42 47.64
CA ASN A 82 -22.67 -2.30 48.56
C ASN A 82 -21.55 -2.01 49.59
N LEU A 83 -20.28 -2.09 49.17
CA LEU A 83 -19.12 -1.53 49.89
C LEU A 83 -18.74 -0.16 49.32
#